data_AF-A0A958Z400-F1
#
_entry.id   AF-A0A958Z400-F1
#
_cell.length_a   1.000
_cell.length_b   1.000
_cell.length_c   1.000
_cell.angle_alpha   90.00
_cell.angle_beta   90.00
_cell.angle_gamma   90.00
#
_symmetry.space_group_name_H-M   'P 1'
#
loop_
_entity.id
_entity.type
_entity.pdbx_description
1 polymer ?
#
loop_
_entity_poly.entity_id
_entity_poly.type
_entity_poly.pdbx_seq_one_letter_code
_entity_poly.pdbx_strand_id
1 'polypeptide(L)'
;MKKLGAILSLFLIIALVFYSFYGLTPHYDGDETAPAIEFSVDRALHPLSEISKKPHYLGSDAHEEVREFLISELRKLGLDPHIQKGFSLNPESKTLDKPINIVARLKGMEDGKALLLLSHYDSALVPSFGASDDGSGLSAILESMRAYLASGNTP
;
A
#
# COMPACT_ATOMS: atom_id res chain seq x y z
N MET A 1 -48.96 22.11 -6.91
CA MET A 1 -48.34 21.27 -7.97
C MET A 1 -46.85 21.52 -8.15
N LYS A 2 -46.35 22.75 -8.38
CA LYS A 2 -44.91 23.04 -8.55
C LYS A 2 -44.01 22.58 -7.38
N LYS A 3 -44.47 22.75 -6.14
CA LYS A 3 -43.75 22.31 -4.93
C LYS A 3 -43.63 20.78 -4.82
N LEU A 4 -44.64 20.03 -5.28
CA LEU A 4 -44.63 18.57 -5.24
C LEU A 4 -43.64 18.00 -6.27
N GLY A 5 -43.63 18.56 -7.49
CA GLY A 5 -42.63 18.21 -8.50
C GLY A 5 -41.20 18.45 -8.01
N ALA A 6 -40.93 19.61 -7.40
CA ALA A 6 -39.63 19.91 -6.83
C ALA A 6 -39.21 18.92 -5.72
N ILE A 7 -40.13 18.54 -4.83
CA ILE A 7 -39.87 17.56 -3.77
C ILE A 7 -39.56 16.17 -4.37
N LEU A 8 -40.36 15.71 -5.34
CA LEU A 8 -40.15 14.42 -6.01
C LEU A 8 -38.82 14.39 -6.78
N SER A 9 -38.48 15.46 -7.49
CA SER A 9 -37.18 15.59 -8.17
C SER A 9 -36.01 15.54 -7.20
N LEU A 10 -36.13 16.17 -6.01
CA LEU A 10 -35.09 16.10 -4.99
C LEU A 10 -34.85 14.66 -4.50
N PHE A 11 -35.92 13.92 -4.19
CA PHE A 11 -35.80 12.51 -3.80
C PHE A 11 -35.23 11.63 -4.91
N LEU A 12 -35.62 11.88 -6.16
CA LEU A 12 -35.07 11.18 -7.31
C LEU A 12 -33.56 11.44 -7.46
N ILE A 13 -33.12 12.69 -7.31
CA ILE A 13 -31.69 13.03 -7.36
C ILE A 13 -30.93 12.34 -6.24
N ILE A 14 -31.44 12.37 -5.00
CA ILE A 14 -30.82 11.67 -3.86
C ILE A 14 -30.72 10.17 -4.13
N ALA A 15 -31.78 9.55 -4.65
CA ALA A 15 -31.81 8.13 -4.96
C ALA A 15 -30.80 7.77 -6.08
N LEU A 16 -30.69 8.60 -7.12
CA LEU A 16 -29.73 8.41 -8.21
C LEU A 16 -28.29 8.60 -7.73
N VAL A 17 -28.03 9.60 -6.88
CA VAL A 17 -26.72 9.80 -6.25
C VAL A 17 -26.36 8.59 -5.38
N PHE A 18 -27.29 8.14 -4.52
CA PHE A 18 -27.09 6.95 -3.71
C PHE A 18 -26.82 5.71 -4.55
N TYR A 19 -27.63 5.47 -5.60
CA TYR A 19 -27.45 4.37 -6.52
C TYR A 19 -26.11 4.44 -7.27
N SER A 20 -25.67 5.65 -7.64
CA SER A 20 -24.36 5.87 -8.26
C SER A 20 -23.23 5.52 -7.29
N PHE A 21 -23.29 5.97 -6.03
CA PHE A 21 -22.28 5.62 -5.03
C PHE A 21 -22.29 4.12 -4.74
N TYR A 22 -23.47 3.52 -4.59
CA TYR A 22 -23.61 2.08 -4.40
C TYR A 22 -23.06 1.28 -5.59
N GLY A 23 -23.38 1.66 -6.83
CA GLY A 23 -22.92 0.93 -8.01
C GLY A 23 -21.44 1.13 -8.35
N LEU A 24 -20.86 2.29 -8.02
CA LEU A 24 -19.48 2.64 -8.38
C LEU A 24 -18.47 2.40 -7.26
N THR A 25 -18.90 2.36 -6.00
CA THR A 25 -17.99 2.08 -4.89
C THR A 25 -17.70 0.58 -4.86
N PRO A 26 -16.41 0.18 -4.83
CA PRO A 26 -16.05 -1.22 -4.64
C PRO A 26 -16.74 -1.77 -3.39
N HIS A 27 -17.44 -2.88 -3.55
CA HIS A 27 -17.98 -3.64 -2.43
C HIS A 27 -16.94 -4.69 -2.03
N TYR A 28 -16.71 -4.80 -0.74
CA TYR A 28 -15.76 -5.73 -0.15
C TYR A 28 -16.46 -6.48 0.99
N ASP A 29 -16.37 -7.81 0.93
CA ASP A 29 -16.75 -8.69 2.02
C ASP A 29 -15.47 -9.17 2.71
N GLY A 30 -15.43 -9.10 4.04
CA GLY A 30 -14.26 -9.48 4.84
C GLY A 30 -13.69 -10.85 4.48
N ASP A 31 -12.39 -10.94 4.30
CA ASP A 31 -11.66 -12.11 3.83
C ASP A 31 -10.52 -12.56 4.76
N GLU A 32 -10.51 -12.11 6.03
CA GLU A 32 -9.52 -12.50 7.03
C GLU A 32 -9.34 -14.03 7.17
N THR A 33 -10.43 -14.79 7.01
CA THR A 33 -10.42 -16.27 7.08
C THR A 33 -10.12 -16.96 5.74
N ALA A 34 -9.80 -16.21 4.69
CA ALA A 34 -9.38 -16.78 3.42
C ALA A 34 -8.15 -17.69 3.60
N PRO A 35 -8.01 -18.77 2.80
CA PRO A 35 -6.87 -19.66 2.89
C PRO A 35 -5.53 -18.92 2.92
N ALA A 36 -4.56 -19.44 3.66
CA ALA A 36 -3.26 -18.79 3.81
C ALA A 36 -2.53 -18.62 2.46
N ILE A 37 -2.81 -19.46 1.47
CA ILE A 37 -2.22 -19.42 0.14
C ILE A 37 -2.86 -18.38 -0.79
N GLU A 38 -3.95 -17.74 -0.34
CA GLU A 38 -4.68 -16.71 -1.10
C GLU A 38 -4.37 -15.32 -0.53
N PHE A 39 -4.43 -14.32 -1.40
CA PHE A 39 -4.38 -12.92 -1.01
C PHE A 39 -5.63 -12.57 -0.19
N SER A 40 -5.45 -11.85 0.91
CA SER A 40 -6.55 -11.29 1.71
C SER A 40 -6.39 -9.78 1.85
N VAL A 41 -7.47 -9.06 1.54
CA VAL A 41 -7.55 -7.61 1.75
C VAL A 41 -7.46 -7.29 3.24
N ASP A 42 -8.14 -8.03 4.13
CA ASP A 42 -8.08 -7.77 5.58
C ASP A 42 -6.64 -7.90 6.12
N ARG A 43 -5.91 -8.95 5.70
CA ARG A 43 -4.50 -9.12 6.06
C ARG A 43 -3.61 -8.03 5.48
N ALA A 44 -3.88 -7.56 4.26
CA ALA A 44 -3.16 -6.43 3.65
C ALA A 44 -3.49 -5.08 4.33
N LEU A 45 -4.68 -4.91 4.91
CA LEU A 45 -5.06 -3.69 5.62
C LEU A 45 -4.29 -3.52 6.94
N HIS A 46 -3.82 -4.60 7.56
CA HIS A 46 -3.01 -4.53 8.78
C HIS A 46 -1.73 -3.70 8.59
N PRO A 47 -0.77 -4.06 7.70
CA PRO A 47 0.42 -3.24 7.47
C PRO A 47 0.07 -1.84 6.93
N LEU A 48 -0.99 -1.70 6.12
CA LEU A 48 -1.44 -0.38 5.67
C LEU A 48 -1.80 0.54 6.84
N SER A 49 -2.50 0.01 7.84
CA SER A 49 -2.91 0.77 9.02
C SER A 49 -1.72 1.22 9.87
N GLU A 50 -0.63 0.43 9.89
CA GLU A 50 0.61 0.76 10.58
C GLU A 50 1.42 1.83 9.83
N ILE A 51 1.53 1.71 8.50
CA ILE A 51 2.22 2.66 7.63
C ILE A 51 1.53 4.03 7.67
N SER A 52 0.19 4.03 7.67
CA SER A 52 -0.61 5.26 7.52
C SER A 52 -1.01 5.94 8.82
N LYS A 53 -0.34 5.64 9.94
CA LYS A 53 -0.63 6.28 11.24
C LYS A 53 -0.32 7.77 11.28
N LYS A 54 0.72 8.20 10.56
CA LYS A 54 1.25 9.57 10.56
C LYS A 54 1.82 9.90 9.18
N PRO A 55 1.90 11.19 8.80
CA PRO A 55 2.70 11.59 7.66
C PRO A 55 4.17 11.19 7.88
N HIS A 56 4.76 10.57 6.87
CA HIS A 56 6.06 9.90 6.92
C HIS A 56 6.92 10.29 5.70
N TYR A 57 6.98 11.59 5.41
CA TYR A 57 7.84 12.13 4.35
C TYR A 57 9.32 11.94 4.68
N LEU A 58 10.15 11.93 3.65
CA LEU A 58 11.60 11.75 3.77
C LEU A 58 12.20 12.71 4.81
N GLY A 59 12.89 12.16 5.81
CA GLY A 59 13.56 12.90 6.88
C GLY A 59 12.72 13.11 8.14
N SER A 60 11.44 12.73 8.16
CA SER A 60 10.64 12.70 9.40
C SER A 60 10.95 11.48 10.26
N ASP A 61 10.69 11.57 11.58
CA ASP A 61 10.82 10.43 12.50
C ASP A 61 9.88 9.27 12.10
N ALA A 62 8.67 9.61 11.63
CA ALA A 62 7.71 8.62 11.15
C ALA A 62 8.20 7.85 9.91
N HIS A 63 9.03 8.45 9.06
CA HIS A 63 9.66 7.75 7.94
C HIS A 63 10.63 6.67 8.40
N GLU A 64 11.34 6.90 9.50
CA GLU A 64 12.15 5.87 10.15
C GLU A 64 11.31 4.80 10.83
N GLU A 65 10.24 5.17 11.54
CA GLU A 65 9.27 4.22 12.12
C GLU A 65 8.71 3.27 11.05
N VAL A 66 8.26 3.81 9.90
CA VAL A 66 7.76 3.02 8.76
C VAL A 66 8.84 2.11 8.18
N ARG A 67 10.07 2.60 8.01
CA ARG A 67 11.18 1.78 7.50
C ARG A 67 11.44 0.57 8.40
N GLU A 68 11.54 0.78 9.70
CA GLU A 68 11.81 -0.31 10.65
C GLU A 68 10.63 -1.30 10.72
N PHE A 69 9.39 -0.80 10.60
CA PHE A 69 8.22 -1.64 10.45
C PHE A 69 8.32 -2.54 9.22
N LEU A 70 8.61 -1.98 8.03
CA LEU A 70 8.74 -2.75 6.79
C LEU A 70 9.87 -3.78 6.85
N ILE A 71 11.02 -3.43 7.44
CA ILE A 71 12.11 -4.38 7.69
C ILE A 71 11.62 -5.54 8.55
N SER A 72 10.82 -5.25 9.59
CA SER A 72 10.28 -6.27 10.48
C SER A 72 9.29 -7.20 9.76
N GLU A 73 8.43 -6.67 8.90
CA GLU A 73 7.47 -7.46 8.10
C GLU A 73 8.21 -8.39 7.12
N LEU A 74 9.22 -7.87 6.41
CA LEU A 74 10.05 -8.68 5.51
C LEU A 74 10.77 -9.81 6.26
N ARG A 75 11.26 -9.54 7.48
CA ARG A 75 11.89 -10.57 8.33
C ARG A 75 10.89 -11.62 8.83
N LYS A 76 9.65 -11.23 9.16
CA LYS A 76 8.57 -12.17 9.51
C LYS A 76 8.25 -13.13 8.36
N LEU A 77 8.42 -12.68 7.12
CA LEU A 77 8.32 -13.51 5.91
C LEU A 77 9.55 -14.39 5.66
N GLY A 78 10.56 -14.36 6.54
CA GLY A 78 11.79 -15.14 6.37
C GLY A 78 12.76 -14.59 5.33
N LEU A 79 12.57 -13.34 4.89
CA LEU A 79 13.48 -12.67 3.97
C LEU A 79 14.58 -11.93 4.72
N ASP A 80 15.71 -11.71 4.05
CA ASP A 80 16.83 -10.91 4.56
C ASP A 80 16.87 -9.55 3.86
N PRO A 81 16.23 -8.50 4.43
CA PRO A 81 16.22 -7.17 3.84
C PRO A 81 17.58 -6.48 3.99
N HIS A 82 18.14 -6.01 2.87
CA HIS A 82 19.33 -5.17 2.84
C HIS A 82 18.96 -3.69 2.64
N ILE A 83 19.69 -2.83 3.33
CA ILE A 83 19.49 -1.38 3.27
C ILE A 83 20.47 -0.75 2.29
N GLN A 84 19.94 0.01 1.33
CA GLN A 84 20.74 0.80 0.40
C GLN A 84 20.57 2.29 0.71
N LYS A 85 21.69 2.97 0.97
CA LYS A 85 21.71 4.41 1.22
C LYS A 85 22.43 5.10 0.08
N GLY A 86 21.88 6.20 -0.39
CA GLY A 86 22.49 6.98 -1.47
C GLY A 86 22.16 8.46 -1.33
N PHE A 87 22.73 9.25 -2.25
CA PHE A 87 22.35 10.64 -2.43
C PHE A 87 21.71 10.79 -3.81
N SER A 88 20.61 11.55 -3.86
CA SER A 88 19.94 11.92 -5.10
C SER A 88 20.02 13.44 -5.24
N LEU A 89 20.75 13.90 -6.25
CA LEU A 89 20.79 15.32 -6.60
C LEU A 89 19.85 15.54 -7.79
N ASN A 90 18.88 16.43 -7.62
CA ASN A 90 18.06 16.91 -8.71
C ASN A 90 18.39 18.39 -9.00
N PRO A 91 19.15 18.68 -10.08
CA PRO A 91 19.53 20.04 -10.43
C PRO A 91 18.36 20.94 -10.82
N GLU A 92 17.28 20.38 -11.37
CA GLU A 92 16.11 21.14 -11.82
C GLU A 92 15.30 21.66 -10.64
N SER A 93 15.01 20.78 -9.66
CA SER A 93 14.33 21.16 -8.41
C SER A 93 15.28 21.78 -7.38
N LYS A 94 16.59 21.74 -7.61
CA LYS A 94 17.64 22.16 -6.67
C LYS A 94 17.55 21.43 -5.34
N THR A 95 17.16 20.15 -5.36
CA THR A 95 17.08 19.31 -4.15
C THR A 95 18.25 18.33 -4.08
N LEU A 96 18.70 18.06 -2.85
CA LEU A 96 19.66 17.00 -2.53
C LEU A 96 19.04 16.16 -1.42
N ASP A 97 18.67 14.94 -1.78
CA ASP A 97 17.98 14.00 -0.92
C ASP A 97 18.89 12.84 -0.57
N LYS A 98 18.66 12.20 0.59
CA LYS A 98 19.39 11.01 1.02
C LYS A 98 18.42 9.83 1.19
N PRO A 99 17.90 9.25 0.10
CA PRO A 99 16.95 8.15 0.19
C PRO A 99 17.60 6.91 0.81
N ILE A 100 16.77 6.15 1.52
CA ILE A 100 17.13 4.87 2.11
C ILE A 100 16.16 3.83 1.55
N ASN A 101 16.65 2.96 0.68
CA ASN A 101 15.85 1.88 0.10
C ASN A 101 15.97 0.61 0.94
N ILE A 102 14.88 -0.14 1.02
CA ILE A 102 14.81 -1.47 1.59
C ILE A 102 14.66 -2.44 0.42
N VAL A 103 15.52 -3.45 0.36
CA VAL A 103 15.44 -4.44 -0.72
C VAL A 103 15.55 -5.81 -0.09
N ALA A 104 14.63 -6.71 -0.44
CA ALA A 104 14.67 -8.10 -0.04
C ALA A 104 14.61 -8.97 -1.30
N ARG A 105 15.26 -10.13 -1.26
CA ARG A 105 15.29 -11.06 -2.39
C ARG A 105 14.89 -12.46 -1.93
N LEU A 106 13.83 -12.99 -2.52
CA LEU A 106 13.57 -14.42 -2.56
C LEU A 106 14.41 -15.01 -3.70
N LYS A 107 15.36 -15.89 -3.38
CA LYS A 107 16.22 -16.52 -4.39
C LYS A 107 15.47 -17.67 -5.05
N GLY A 108 15.34 -17.61 -6.37
CA GLY A 108 14.80 -18.71 -7.16
C GLY A 108 15.82 -19.83 -7.43
N MET A 109 15.35 -20.93 -8.00
CA MET A 109 16.16 -22.13 -8.28
C MET A 109 16.83 -22.11 -9.65
N GLU A 110 16.21 -21.45 -10.63
CA GLU A 110 16.70 -21.42 -12.01
C GLU A 110 17.57 -20.19 -12.30
N ASP A 111 18.51 -20.34 -13.23
CA ASP A 111 19.27 -19.22 -13.77
C ASP A 111 18.38 -18.39 -14.70
N GLY A 112 18.20 -17.09 -14.41
CA GLY A 112 17.31 -16.25 -15.18
C GLY A 112 17.19 -14.81 -14.69
N LYS A 113 16.23 -14.09 -15.28
CA LYS A 113 15.88 -12.73 -14.88
C LYS A 113 15.06 -12.76 -13.60
N ALA A 114 15.25 -11.77 -12.74
CA ALA A 114 14.40 -11.58 -11.56
C ALA A 114 13.14 -10.77 -11.92
N LEU A 115 12.02 -11.09 -11.27
CA LEU A 115 10.87 -10.20 -11.19
C LEU A 115 11.11 -9.19 -10.06
N LEU A 116 10.95 -7.90 -10.35
CA LEU A 116 11.04 -6.84 -9.36
C LEU A 116 9.63 -6.35 -9.03
N LEU A 117 9.25 -6.47 -7.76
CA LEU A 117 8.10 -5.78 -7.18
C LEU A 117 8.61 -4.53 -6.47
N LEU A 118 8.04 -3.37 -6.77
CA LEU A 118 8.53 -2.07 -6.30
C LEU A 118 7.37 -1.16 -5.93
N SER A 119 7.52 -0.48 -4.79
CA SER A 119 6.66 0.60 -4.31
C SER A 119 7.52 1.55 -3.46
N HIS A 120 7.12 2.80 -3.32
CA HIS A 120 7.78 3.76 -2.43
C HIS A 120 7.08 3.79 -1.06
N TYR A 121 7.79 4.21 -0.02
CA TYR A 121 7.29 4.20 1.35
C TYR A 121 7.33 5.54 2.06
N ASP A 122 7.82 6.59 1.40
CA ASP A 122 7.65 7.96 1.86
C ASP A 122 6.26 8.50 1.49
N SER A 123 5.72 9.36 2.35
CA SER A 123 4.54 10.15 2.02
C SER A 123 4.93 11.52 1.47
N ALA A 124 3.98 12.21 0.85
CA ALA A 124 4.16 13.61 0.48
C ALA A 124 4.41 14.53 1.70
N LEU A 125 5.12 15.64 1.47
CA LEU A 125 5.41 16.70 2.45
C LEU A 125 4.16 17.51 2.85
N VAL A 126 3.22 17.71 1.91
CA VAL A 126 1.89 18.26 2.24
C VAL A 126 1.13 17.15 2.98
N PRO A 127 0.53 17.40 4.16
CA PRO A 127 0.19 16.34 5.11
C PRO A 127 -0.60 15.20 4.45
N SER A 128 0.11 14.10 4.20
CA SER A 128 -0.43 12.89 3.63
C SER A 128 -0.08 11.75 4.56
N PHE A 129 -1.06 10.92 4.91
CA PHE A 129 -0.81 9.69 5.66
C PHE A 129 -0.27 8.57 4.78
N GLY A 130 -0.09 8.78 3.47
CA GLY A 130 0.52 7.82 2.56
C GLY A 130 -0.24 6.50 2.40
N ALA A 131 -1.56 6.47 2.69
CA ALA A 131 -2.33 5.24 2.61
C ALA A 131 -2.49 4.76 1.15
N SER A 132 -3.04 5.61 0.28
CA SER A 132 -3.17 5.25 -1.14
C SER A 132 -1.87 5.42 -1.93
N ASP A 133 -1.03 6.38 -1.53
CA ASP A 133 0.17 6.81 -2.26
C ASP A 133 1.37 6.82 -1.29
N ASP A 134 2.11 5.71 -1.14
CA ASP A 134 1.84 4.40 -1.76
C ASP A 134 1.89 3.21 -0.76
N GLY A 135 1.36 3.44 0.44
CA GLY A 135 1.13 2.39 1.43
C GLY A 135 0.31 1.21 0.87
N SER A 136 -0.57 1.47 -0.10
CA SER A 136 -1.37 0.46 -0.77
C SER A 136 -0.50 -0.49 -1.60
N GLY A 137 0.46 0.02 -2.38
CA GLY A 137 1.44 -0.78 -3.11
C GLY A 137 2.31 -1.62 -2.17
N LEU A 138 2.80 -1.05 -1.07
CA LEU A 138 3.56 -1.79 -0.06
C LEU A 138 2.77 -2.95 0.53
N SER A 139 1.52 -2.69 0.91
CA SER A 139 0.64 -3.68 1.54
C SER A 139 0.28 -4.79 0.57
N ALA A 140 0.03 -4.46 -0.70
CA ALA A 140 -0.20 -5.43 -1.75
C ALA A 140 1.03 -6.34 -1.97
N ILE A 141 2.24 -5.78 -1.97
CA ILE A 141 3.48 -6.57 -2.11
C ILE A 141 3.67 -7.50 -0.90
N LEU A 142 3.51 -6.99 0.33
CA LEU A 142 3.69 -7.77 1.55
C LEU A 142 2.70 -8.94 1.64
N GLU A 143 1.41 -8.71 1.40
CA GLU A 143 0.40 -9.77 1.43
C GLU A 143 0.57 -10.75 0.26
N SER A 144 0.92 -10.27 -0.94
CA SER A 144 1.20 -11.16 -2.08
C SER A 144 2.38 -12.08 -1.79
N MET A 145 3.45 -11.55 -1.20
CA MET A 145 4.61 -12.34 -0.78
C MET A 145 4.24 -13.34 0.32
N ARG A 146 3.43 -12.93 1.30
CA ARG A 146 2.92 -13.82 2.36
C ARG A 146 2.13 -14.99 1.78
N ALA A 147 1.17 -14.72 0.92
CA ALA A 147 0.34 -15.74 0.26
C ALA A 147 1.18 -16.68 -0.60
N TYR A 148 2.10 -16.12 -1.40
CA TYR A 148 3.01 -16.90 -2.23
C TYR A 148 3.90 -17.82 -1.39
N LEU A 149 4.55 -17.33 -0.33
CA LEU A 149 5.40 -18.13 0.53
C LEU A 149 4.61 -19.21 1.29
N ALA A 150 3.36 -18.93 1.69
CA ALA A 150 2.48 -19.91 2.32
C ALA A 150 2.14 -21.09 1.40
N SER A 151 2.22 -20.93 0.07
CA SER A 151 2.02 -22.02 -0.88
C SER A 151 3.17 -23.05 -0.88
N GLY A 152 4.30 -22.74 -0.25
CA GLY A 152 5.49 -23.61 -0.20
C GLY A 152 6.26 -23.68 -1.52
N ASN A 153 5.91 -22.87 -2.51
CA ASN A 153 6.60 -22.80 -3.79
C ASN A 153 7.91 -22.03 -3.65
N THR A 154 8.93 -22.47 -4.39
CA THR A 154 10.17 -21.71 -4.60
C THR A 154 10.18 -21.21 -6.05
N PRO A 155 10.44 -19.92 -6.29
CA PRO A 155 10.46 -19.36 -7.63
C PRO A 155 11.66 -19.83 -8.47
#